data_AF-A0A519GJ82-F1
#
_entry.id   AF-A0A519GJ82-F1
#
_cell.length_a   1.000
_cell.length_b   1.000
_cell.length_c   1.000
_cell.angle_alpha   90.00
_cell.angle_beta   90.00
_cell.angle_gamma   90.00
#
_symmetry.space_group_name_H-M   'P 1'
#
loop_
_entity.id
_entity.type
_entity.pdbx_description
1 polymer ?
#
loop_
_entity_poly.entity_id
_entity_poly.type
_entity_poly.pdbx_seq_one_letter_code
_entity_poly.pdbx_strand_id
1 'polypeptide(L)'
;SQVPLVPGPTIRFLDSIEERIVDGRGSSALADVLARSGIGYVVVRRDLDLFASDAPSTSHVDRAIANSDGLVEVAGFGTTGIGAQSAITVYRVQRDVPRVEAVSSDAVRTLRGGPEDLITALEAGSLAAREPVLVQVADATGAAPDLVADGYRLRERQFGRLRDSLSQMMTASESYRNKRRAHDYPGVDGAVRVAAAYPDIRALSASSSSGYADTLGPVRPELGPYSAVDGVPETYWRSAPLESPKGQWLEVDLKEPQPLPYLDVTAGVDGFSGLPVRRIRVDAGGQVSEHAVDPATGVVRVPLSGAPVAKVRVTVLATFGDPEYGVVAIREIGFPGLELGRSMVVPSDGADGSTSFVFRAQPEQRACVVGELGLDCDGETAAPAEESSGLNRTFRTGTAGTWTIGGTVTARSSPSTAALLLPLGGQVSAVASSVLTDDPQVSGQFAVDQDPRTAWVSARGGQDQTLELRWKGRRPLSRLRVVPAGGATAAPTRAILEAGGERREIDLGARSLGFFDPLSTDHVKITFPGDGGSRSLGIA
;
A
#
# COMPACT_ATOMS: atom_id res chain seq x y z
N SER A 1 10.36 7.66 24.64
CA SER A 1 10.23 6.21 24.81
C SER A 1 9.35 5.70 23.66
N GLN A 2 9.81 4.76 22.86
CA GLN A 2 9.04 4.17 21.75
C GLN A 2 8.06 3.07 22.22
N VAL A 3 8.12 2.69 23.50
CA VAL A 3 7.25 1.65 24.07
C VAL A 3 6.30 2.30 25.09
N PRO A 4 4.98 2.27 24.82
CA PRO A 4 3.96 2.70 25.76
C PRO A 4 3.96 1.85 27.05
N LEU A 5 3.69 2.46 28.20
CA LEU A 5 3.51 1.77 29.49
C LEU A 5 2.05 1.34 29.67
N VAL A 6 1.51 0.61 28.70
CA VAL A 6 0.14 0.07 28.71
C VAL A 6 0.14 -1.39 28.25
N PRO A 7 -0.92 -2.17 28.55
CA PRO A 7 -1.05 -3.54 28.06
C PRO A 7 -1.04 -3.62 26.52
N GLY A 8 -0.60 -4.75 25.98
CA GLY A 8 -0.57 -5.02 24.53
C GLY A 8 -1.88 -4.72 23.80
N PRO A 9 -3.06 -5.16 24.30
CA PRO A 9 -4.34 -4.87 23.67
C PRO A 9 -4.61 -3.36 23.48
N THR A 10 -4.19 -2.53 24.44
CA THR A 10 -4.33 -1.07 24.34
C THR A 10 -3.45 -0.51 23.22
N ILE A 11 -2.23 -1.03 23.05
CA ILE A 11 -1.34 -0.62 21.97
C ILE A 11 -1.95 -0.99 20.61
N ARG A 12 -2.45 -2.22 20.45
CA ARG A 12 -3.09 -2.66 19.19
C ARG A 12 -4.30 -1.81 18.80
N PHE A 13 -5.11 -1.43 19.79
CA PHE A 13 -6.20 -0.49 19.59
C PHE A 13 -5.71 0.87 19.07
N LEU A 14 -4.65 1.43 19.69
CA LEU A 14 -4.08 2.70 19.26
C LEU A 14 -3.41 2.61 17.89
N ASP A 15 -2.69 1.52 17.59
CA ASP A 15 -2.12 1.26 16.27
C ASP A 15 -3.22 1.28 15.19
N SER A 16 -4.41 0.71 15.49
CA SER A 16 -5.53 0.72 14.53
C SER A 16 -6.04 2.13 14.20
N ILE A 17 -5.90 3.09 15.12
CA ILE A 17 -6.21 4.51 14.91
C ILE A 17 -5.11 5.16 14.07
N GLU A 18 -3.84 4.89 14.41
CA GLU A 18 -2.68 5.40 13.65
C GLU A 18 -2.74 4.96 12.18
N GLU A 19 -3.15 3.71 11.90
CA GLU A 19 -3.34 3.19 10.54
C GLU A 19 -4.32 4.01 9.68
N ARG A 20 -5.37 4.63 10.27
CA ARG A 20 -6.31 5.51 9.53
C ARG A 20 -5.75 6.91 9.29
N ILE A 21 -4.71 7.30 10.02
CA ILE A 21 -4.12 8.63 9.96
C ILE A 21 -2.93 8.65 9.01
N VAL A 22 -2.08 7.62 9.07
CA VAL A 22 -0.80 7.54 8.35
C VAL A 22 -0.97 7.61 6.82
N ASP A 23 -2.04 7.02 6.28
CA ASP A 23 -2.32 7.02 4.84
C ASP A 23 -3.19 8.21 4.39
N GLY A 24 -3.52 9.13 5.30
CA GLY A 24 -4.30 10.32 5.03
C GLY A 24 -5.78 10.10 4.70
N ARG A 25 -6.31 8.87 4.83
CA ARG A 25 -7.71 8.58 4.52
C ARG A 25 -8.66 9.10 5.60
N GLY A 26 -8.27 8.99 6.87
CA GLY A 26 -9.15 9.25 8.00
C GLY A 26 -10.18 8.12 8.18
N SER A 27 -11.21 8.42 8.96
CA SER A 27 -12.35 7.51 9.16
C SER A 27 -13.57 8.26 9.70
N SER A 28 -14.75 7.90 9.20
CA SER A 28 -16.04 8.39 9.70
C SER A 28 -16.32 7.92 11.13
N ALA A 29 -15.69 6.83 11.57
CA ALA A 29 -15.82 6.29 12.94
C ALA A 29 -14.79 6.86 13.92
N LEU A 30 -13.83 7.68 13.46
CA LEU A 30 -12.69 8.10 14.27
C LEU A 30 -13.12 8.83 15.55
N ALA A 31 -14.01 9.82 15.45
CA ALA A 31 -14.47 10.58 16.62
C ALA A 31 -15.24 9.68 17.62
N ASP A 32 -16.00 8.70 17.15
CA ASP A 32 -16.73 7.76 18.01
C ASP A 32 -15.77 6.86 18.79
N VAL A 33 -14.75 6.31 18.11
CA VAL A 33 -13.71 5.46 18.73
C VAL A 33 -12.88 6.24 19.75
N LEU A 34 -12.47 7.47 19.41
CA LEU A 34 -11.74 8.35 20.31
C LEU A 34 -12.56 8.67 21.57
N ALA A 35 -13.82 9.07 21.41
CA ALA A 35 -14.65 9.41 22.54
C ALA A 35 -14.86 8.21 23.48
N ARG A 36 -15.19 7.03 22.93
CA ARG A 36 -15.38 5.80 23.72
C ARG A 36 -14.12 5.35 24.46
N SER A 37 -12.94 5.68 23.96
CA SER A 37 -11.66 5.41 24.64
C SER A 37 -11.30 6.48 25.67
N GLY A 38 -12.18 7.45 25.92
CA GLY A 38 -11.99 8.54 26.89
C GLY A 38 -11.19 9.72 26.33
N ILE A 39 -10.92 9.75 25.02
CA ILE A 39 -10.16 10.81 24.36
C ILE A 39 -11.13 11.93 23.95
N GLY A 40 -11.09 13.05 24.68
CA GLY A 40 -11.90 14.24 24.40
C GLY A 40 -11.22 15.28 23.50
N TYR A 41 -9.91 15.16 23.30
CA TYR A 41 -9.11 16.09 22.50
C TYR A 41 -8.02 15.35 21.72
N VAL A 42 -7.76 15.80 20.51
CA VAL A 42 -6.65 15.35 19.64
C VAL A 42 -5.70 16.52 19.44
N VAL A 43 -4.40 16.30 19.67
CA VAL A 43 -3.37 17.31 19.47
C VAL A 43 -2.57 16.94 18.22
N VAL A 44 -2.68 17.76 17.18
CA VAL A 44 -1.92 17.61 15.93
C VAL A 44 -0.67 18.48 16.02
N ARG A 45 0.49 17.85 15.87
CA ARG A 45 1.81 18.48 15.95
C ARG A 45 2.46 18.52 14.58
N ARG A 46 2.78 19.73 14.11
CA ARG A 46 3.49 20.00 12.85
C ARG A 46 4.93 20.49 13.06
N ASP A 47 5.39 20.42 14.30
CA ASP A 47 6.71 20.83 14.76
C ASP A 47 7.68 19.64 14.95
N LEU A 48 7.31 18.46 14.44
CA LEU A 48 8.15 17.27 14.50
C LEU A 48 9.21 17.30 13.39
N ASP A 49 10.44 16.91 13.75
CA ASP A 49 11.45 16.55 12.77
C ASP A 49 11.07 15.20 12.16
N LEU A 50 10.47 15.23 10.96
CA LEU A 50 9.96 14.03 10.29
C LEU A 50 11.08 13.02 9.97
N PHE A 51 12.30 13.50 9.71
CA PHE A 51 13.45 12.63 9.42
C PHE A 51 13.91 11.88 10.67
N ALA A 52 13.97 12.57 11.81
CA ALA A 52 14.40 11.97 13.07
C ALA A 52 13.31 11.14 13.77
N SER A 53 12.02 11.45 13.52
CA SER A 53 10.89 10.88 14.27
C SER A 53 10.14 9.76 13.57
N ASP A 54 10.34 9.56 12.26
CA ASP A 54 9.56 8.59 11.45
C ASP A 54 8.05 8.88 11.49
N ALA A 55 7.67 10.13 11.79
CA ALA A 55 6.28 10.58 11.85
C ALA A 55 5.68 10.71 10.44
N PRO A 56 4.35 10.48 10.26
CA PRO A 56 3.70 10.74 9.00
C PRO A 56 3.84 12.22 8.59
N SER A 57 3.84 12.49 7.28
CA SER A 57 3.81 13.87 6.79
C SER A 57 2.61 14.61 7.38
N THR A 58 2.79 15.90 7.66
CA THR A 58 1.71 16.75 8.19
C THR A 58 0.50 16.80 7.26
N SER A 59 0.71 16.76 5.93
CA SER A 59 -0.37 16.77 4.93
C SER A 59 -1.26 15.54 5.01
N HIS A 60 -0.69 14.35 5.23
CA HIS A 60 -1.47 13.12 5.45
C HIS A 60 -2.27 13.22 6.76
N VAL A 61 -1.66 13.67 7.85
CA VAL A 61 -2.37 13.85 9.13
C VAL A 61 -3.53 14.84 8.98
N ASP A 62 -3.28 15.98 8.35
CA ASP A 62 -4.28 17.04 8.16
C ASP A 62 -5.46 16.55 7.30
N ARG A 63 -5.18 15.80 6.23
CA ARG A 63 -6.24 15.20 5.41
C ARG A 63 -7.04 14.15 6.17
N ALA A 64 -6.38 13.29 6.95
CA ALA A 64 -7.07 12.29 7.75
C ALA A 64 -8.01 12.94 8.77
N ILE A 65 -7.57 14.01 9.44
CA ILE A 65 -8.40 14.77 10.38
C ILE A 65 -9.55 15.47 9.65
N ALA A 66 -9.30 16.09 8.50
CA ALA A 66 -10.32 16.76 7.70
C ALA A 66 -11.39 15.79 7.16
N ASN A 67 -11.02 14.55 6.86
CA ASN A 67 -11.93 13.49 6.43
C ASN A 67 -12.63 12.76 7.59
N SER A 68 -12.37 13.17 8.83
CA SER A 68 -12.93 12.55 10.03
C SER A 68 -13.94 13.47 10.71
N ASP A 69 -15.22 13.17 10.49
CA ASP A 69 -16.33 13.91 11.09
C ASP A 69 -16.28 13.90 12.62
N GLY A 70 -16.62 15.04 13.24
CA GLY A 70 -16.70 15.17 14.69
C GLY A 70 -15.40 15.62 15.37
N LEU A 71 -14.38 16.00 14.61
CA LEU A 71 -13.18 16.67 15.12
C LEU A 71 -13.25 18.17 14.78
N VAL A 72 -13.24 19.04 15.80
CA VAL A 72 -13.36 20.49 15.59
C VAL A 72 -12.20 21.21 16.24
N GLU A 73 -11.49 22.04 15.47
CA GLU A 73 -10.42 22.88 16.00
C GLU A 73 -10.96 23.83 17.08
N VAL A 74 -10.28 23.85 18.23
CA VAL A 74 -10.64 24.70 19.38
C VAL A 74 -9.48 25.58 19.87
N ALA A 75 -8.25 25.27 19.49
CA ALA A 75 -7.08 26.09 19.80
C ALA A 75 -5.94 25.82 18.81
N GLY A 76 -5.10 26.83 18.59
CA GLY A 76 -3.87 26.76 17.83
C GLY A 76 -2.73 27.45 18.58
N PHE A 77 -1.53 26.88 18.53
CA PHE A 77 -0.33 27.42 19.18
C PHE A 77 0.87 27.41 18.23
N GLY A 78 1.67 28.48 18.31
CA GLY A 78 2.83 28.67 17.44
C GLY A 78 2.43 28.83 15.96
N THR A 79 3.42 28.88 15.08
CA THR A 79 3.20 28.95 13.63
C THR A 79 4.19 28.04 12.92
N THR A 80 3.75 27.38 11.85
CA THR A 80 4.64 26.63 10.96
C THR A 80 5.43 27.55 10.04
N GLY A 81 5.09 28.85 9.98
CA GLY A 81 5.58 29.79 8.98
C GLY A 81 4.90 29.65 7.61
N ILE A 82 3.95 28.70 7.47
CA ILE A 82 3.19 28.49 6.23
C ILE A 82 1.79 29.06 6.41
N GLY A 83 1.54 30.22 5.79
CA GLY A 83 0.27 30.92 5.89
C GLY A 83 -0.10 31.22 7.35
N ALA A 84 -1.36 30.96 7.72
CA ALA A 84 -1.85 31.11 9.09
C ALA A 84 -1.83 29.80 9.89
N GLN A 85 -1.13 28.76 9.40
CA GLN A 85 -1.19 27.44 10.02
C GLN A 85 -0.44 27.41 11.37
N SER A 86 -1.12 26.88 12.38
CA SER A 86 -0.54 26.69 13.71
C SER A 86 0.42 25.50 13.73
N ALA A 87 1.53 25.65 14.47
CA ALA A 87 2.49 24.56 14.68
C ALA A 87 1.86 23.41 15.47
N ILE A 88 0.97 23.72 16.41
CA ILE A 88 0.19 22.77 17.19
C ILE A 88 -1.29 23.16 17.09
N THR A 89 -2.14 22.24 16.65
CA THR A 89 -3.59 22.43 16.63
C THR A 89 -4.25 21.46 17.60
N VAL A 90 -5.22 21.93 18.37
CA VAL A 90 -6.03 21.12 19.29
C VAL A 90 -7.43 20.99 18.72
N TYR A 91 -7.85 19.76 18.47
CA TYR A 91 -9.20 19.41 18.07
C TYR A 91 -9.98 18.85 19.26
N ARG A 92 -11.22 19.30 19.45
CA ARG A 92 -12.17 18.68 20.37
C ARG A 92 -12.92 17.57 19.66
N VAL A 93 -13.04 16.43 20.33
CA VAL A 93 -13.88 15.31 19.88
C VAL A 93 -15.34 15.63 20.25
N GLN A 94 -16.18 15.87 19.26
CA GLN A 94 -17.59 16.23 19.42
C GLN A 94 -18.48 14.99 19.51
N ARG A 95 -18.28 14.22 20.57
CA ARG A 95 -19.12 13.08 20.96
C ARG A 95 -19.27 13.09 22.47
N ASP A 96 -20.50 12.99 22.95
CA ASP A 96 -20.79 12.94 24.37
C ASP A 96 -20.97 11.48 24.81
N VAL A 97 -19.98 10.98 25.56
CA VAL A 97 -20.00 9.65 26.15
C VAL A 97 -19.92 9.74 27.68
N PRO A 98 -20.67 8.93 28.44
CA PRO A 98 -20.57 8.92 29.88
C PRO A 98 -19.17 8.47 30.29
N ARG A 99 -18.61 9.10 31.33
CA ARG A 99 -17.31 8.65 31.89
C ARG A 99 -17.40 7.25 32.48
N VAL A 100 -18.58 6.91 33.00
CA VAL A 100 -18.92 5.61 33.59
C VAL A 100 -20.36 5.32 33.18
N GLU A 101 -20.59 4.11 32.69
CA GLU A 101 -21.91 3.63 32.30
C GLU A 101 -22.10 2.20 32.82
N ALA A 102 -23.31 1.89 33.27
CA ALA A 102 -23.71 0.53 33.57
C ALA A 102 -24.61 0.06 32.43
N VAL A 103 -24.23 -1.05 31.79
CA VAL A 103 -24.99 -1.67 30.71
C VAL A 103 -25.41 -3.07 31.13
N SER A 104 -26.56 -3.50 30.64
CA SER A 104 -27.01 -4.87 30.83
C SER A 104 -26.15 -5.81 29.99
N SER A 105 -25.84 -7.02 30.49
CA SER A 105 -24.94 -7.96 29.81
C SER A 105 -25.50 -8.48 28.49
N ASP A 106 -26.82 -8.52 28.34
CA ASP A 106 -27.53 -8.86 27.09
C ASP A 106 -27.46 -7.76 26.03
N ALA A 107 -27.11 -6.53 26.41
CA ALA A 107 -26.90 -5.41 25.50
C ALA A 107 -25.43 -5.29 25.04
N VAL A 108 -24.54 -6.17 25.51
CA VAL A 108 -23.12 -6.18 25.13
C VAL A 108 -22.91 -7.11 23.95
N ARG A 109 -22.41 -6.56 22.84
CA ARG A 109 -21.99 -7.36 21.69
C ARG A 109 -20.71 -8.10 21.98
N THR A 110 -20.62 -9.31 21.45
CA THR A 110 -19.45 -10.14 21.54
C THR A 110 -18.65 -10.12 20.24
N LEU A 111 -17.35 -9.84 20.34
CA LEU A 111 -16.45 -9.81 19.19
C LEU A 111 -15.34 -10.84 19.38
N ARG A 112 -15.18 -11.74 18.41
CA ARG A 112 -14.00 -12.59 18.27
C ARG A 112 -13.03 -11.94 17.30
N GLY A 113 -11.84 -11.62 17.79
CA GLY A 113 -10.82 -10.88 17.03
C GLY A 113 -9.87 -10.16 17.97
N GLY A 114 -9.38 -9.00 17.54
CA GLY A 114 -8.58 -8.09 18.34
C GLY A 114 -9.31 -6.79 18.67
N PRO A 115 -8.83 -6.02 19.66
CA PRO A 115 -9.35 -4.67 19.91
C PRO A 115 -9.20 -3.71 18.71
N GLU A 116 -8.24 -3.97 17.82
CA GLU A 116 -8.07 -3.27 16.54
C GLU A 116 -9.26 -3.42 15.57
N ASP A 117 -10.13 -4.42 15.78
CA ASP A 117 -11.29 -4.66 14.93
C ASP A 117 -12.47 -3.74 15.24
N LEU A 118 -12.47 -3.06 16.39
CA LEU A 118 -13.58 -2.20 16.82
C LEU A 118 -13.85 -1.06 15.84
N ILE A 119 -12.81 -0.37 15.38
CA ILE A 119 -12.95 0.72 14.42
C ILE A 119 -13.41 0.19 13.05
N THR A 120 -12.94 -0.99 12.63
CA THR A 120 -13.38 -1.63 11.38
C THR A 120 -14.86 -2.02 11.45
N ALA A 121 -15.33 -2.55 12.59
CA ALA A 121 -16.73 -2.89 12.78
C ALA A 121 -17.66 -1.67 12.75
N LEU A 122 -17.20 -0.53 13.29
CA LEU A 122 -17.91 0.75 13.21
C LEU A 122 -17.93 1.29 11.77
N GLU A 123 -16.80 1.26 11.06
CA GLU A 123 -16.70 1.66 9.65
C GLU A 123 -17.63 0.83 8.75
N ALA A 124 -17.75 -0.47 9.02
CA ALA A 124 -18.63 -1.38 8.30
C ALA A 124 -20.11 -1.24 8.69
N GLY A 125 -20.44 -0.45 9.72
CA GLY A 125 -21.80 -0.33 10.26
C GLY A 125 -22.31 -1.62 10.93
N SER A 126 -21.44 -2.60 11.19
CA SER A 126 -21.76 -3.84 11.91
C SER A 126 -21.80 -3.65 13.43
N LEU A 127 -21.31 -2.50 13.91
CA LEU A 127 -21.40 -2.06 15.29
C LEU A 127 -21.92 -0.62 15.32
N ALA A 128 -22.84 -0.31 16.25
CA ALA A 128 -23.26 1.07 16.44
C ALA A 128 -22.25 1.86 17.32
N ALA A 129 -22.18 3.18 17.10
CA ALA A 129 -21.22 4.06 17.78
C ALA A 129 -21.21 3.92 19.31
N ARG A 130 -22.34 3.68 19.97
CA ARG A 130 -22.43 3.58 21.44
C ARG A 130 -22.62 2.16 21.96
N GLU A 131 -22.58 1.17 21.07
CA GLU A 131 -22.85 -0.22 21.44
C GLU A 131 -21.64 -0.81 22.18
N PRO A 132 -21.77 -1.23 23.45
CA PRO A 132 -20.67 -1.81 24.21
C PRO A 132 -20.27 -3.15 23.61
N VAL A 133 -18.96 -3.41 23.58
CA VAL A 133 -18.38 -4.63 23.00
C VAL A 133 -17.48 -5.32 24.00
N LEU A 134 -17.64 -6.63 24.12
CA LEU A 134 -16.72 -7.53 24.78
C LEU A 134 -15.92 -8.29 23.72
N VAL A 135 -14.62 -8.01 23.64
CA VAL A 135 -13.69 -8.81 22.84
C VAL A 135 -13.41 -10.10 23.61
N GLN A 136 -13.82 -11.25 23.10
CA GLN A 136 -13.87 -12.52 23.84
C GLN A 136 -13.26 -13.72 23.09
N VAL A 137 -13.03 -14.79 23.85
CA VAL A 137 -12.68 -16.14 23.37
C VAL A 137 -13.92 -17.06 23.40
N ALA A 138 -13.85 -18.26 22.76
CA ALA A 138 -15.02 -19.13 22.50
C ALA A 138 -15.79 -19.59 23.72
N ASP A 139 -15.12 -19.77 24.84
CA ASP A 139 -15.73 -20.39 26.00
C ASP A 139 -16.15 -19.39 27.07
N ALA A 140 -16.02 -18.08 26.81
CA ALA A 140 -16.28 -17.05 27.82
C ALA A 140 -17.78 -16.96 28.20
N THR A 141 -18.69 -17.25 27.27
CA THR A 141 -20.15 -17.09 27.46
C THR A 141 -20.97 -18.32 27.04
N GLY A 142 -20.38 -19.25 26.28
CA GLY A 142 -21.07 -20.44 25.73
C GLY A 142 -22.06 -20.13 24.60
N ALA A 143 -22.21 -18.87 24.20
CA ALA A 143 -23.04 -18.42 23.08
C ALA A 143 -22.18 -18.17 21.82
N ALA A 144 -22.83 -18.21 20.65
CA ALA A 144 -22.18 -17.82 19.40
C ALA A 144 -21.77 -16.33 19.45
N PRO A 145 -20.58 -15.96 18.94
CA PRO A 145 -20.19 -14.56 18.87
C PRO A 145 -21.10 -13.78 17.90
N ASP A 146 -21.43 -12.54 18.25
CA ASP A 146 -22.15 -11.62 17.35
C ASP A 146 -21.29 -11.27 16.13
N LEU A 147 -20.00 -11.01 16.37
CA LEU A 147 -19.04 -10.56 15.37
C LEU A 147 -17.78 -11.43 15.39
N VAL A 148 -17.30 -11.78 14.19
CA VAL A 148 -15.96 -12.34 13.98
C VAL A 148 -15.19 -11.43 13.03
N ALA A 149 -13.97 -11.08 13.41
CA ALA A 149 -13.12 -10.17 12.66
C ALA A 149 -11.69 -10.70 12.48
N ASP A 150 -10.89 -10.02 11.66
CA ASP A 150 -9.61 -10.53 11.17
C ASP A 150 -8.39 -9.63 11.47
N GLY A 151 -8.52 -8.68 12.39
CA GLY A 151 -7.45 -7.73 12.74
C GLY A 151 -6.33 -8.33 13.57
N TYR A 152 -6.62 -9.34 14.40
CA TYR A 152 -5.59 -10.00 15.22
C TYR A 152 -4.71 -10.97 14.42
N ARG A 153 -3.82 -10.42 13.60
CA ARG A 153 -3.04 -11.14 12.59
C ARG A 153 -1.72 -11.70 13.10
N LEU A 154 -1.32 -12.86 12.56
CA LEU A 154 -0.02 -13.49 12.80
C LEU A 154 1.03 -12.81 11.94
N ARG A 155 1.72 -11.86 12.56
CA ARG A 155 2.89 -11.16 12.02
C ARG A 155 4.00 -11.11 13.06
N GLU A 156 5.21 -10.83 12.59
CA GLU A 156 6.34 -10.49 13.43
C GLU A 156 6.59 -8.98 13.41
N ARG A 157 6.77 -8.39 14.60
CA ARG A 157 7.01 -6.96 14.78
C ARG A 157 8.48 -6.65 14.97
N GLN A 158 9.01 -5.64 14.30
CA GLN A 158 10.26 -4.99 14.64
C GLN A 158 10.02 -3.94 15.73
N PHE A 159 10.28 -4.29 17.00
CA PHE A 159 10.13 -3.34 18.11
C PHE A 159 11.14 -2.19 17.98
N GLY A 160 10.73 -1.00 18.40
CA GLY A 160 11.53 0.24 18.27
C GLY A 160 11.22 1.04 17.01
N ARG A 161 10.32 0.54 16.15
CA ARG A 161 9.67 1.32 15.10
C ARG A 161 8.22 1.59 15.46
N LEU A 162 7.73 2.77 15.09
CA LEU A 162 6.32 3.14 15.22
C LEU A 162 5.55 2.65 13.98
N ARG A 163 6.06 2.99 12.80
CA ARG A 163 5.50 2.59 11.50
C ARG A 163 6.34 1.52 10.81
N ASP A 164 5.75 0.92 9.79
CA ASP A 164 6.43 -0.04 8.90
C ASP A 164 7.19 -1.09 9.71
N SER A 165 6.52 -1.58 10.76
CA SER A 165 7.13 -2.38 11.82
C SER A 165 6.64 -3.82 11.82
N LEU A 166 5.65 -4.16 11.00
CA LEU A 166 5.06 -5.50 10.95
C LEU A 166 5.51 -6.22 9.67
N SER A 167 5.91 -7.48 9.80
CA SER A 167 6.25 -8.36 8.68
C SER A 167 5.05 -8.67 7.79
N GLN A 168 5.30 -9.37 6.69
CA GLN A 168 4.23 -10.06 5.94
C GLN A 168 3.40 -10.98 6.84
N MET A 169 2.20 -11.33 6.37
CA MET A 169 1.37 -12.35 6.99
C MET A 169 2.08 -13.71 7.01
N MET A 170 2.17 -14.31 8.19
CA MET A 170 2.87 -15.56 8.42
C MET A 170 1.91 -16.75 8.46
N THR A 171 2.42 -17.93 8.10
CA THR A 171 1.71 -19.19 8.38
C THR A 171 1.89 -19.61 9.83
N ALA A 172 0.98 -20.43 10.37
CA ALA A 172 1.06 -20.91 11.76
C ALA A 172 2.33 -21.74 12.05
N SER A 173 2.95 -22.32 11.02
CA SER A 173 4.19 -23.11 11.13
C SER A 173 5.46 -22.33 10.79
N GLU A 174 5.34 -21.07 10.35
CA GLU A 174 6.49 -20.26 9.97
C GLU A 174 7.31 -19.87 11.20
N SER A 175 8.63 -20.04 11.10
CA SER A 175 9.54 -19.63 12.18
C SER A 175 9.71 -18.11 12.19
N TYR A 176 9.69 -17.52 13.38
CA TYR A 176 10.09 -16.13 13.55
C TYR A 176 11.57 -15.90 13.20
N ARG A 177 11.86 -14.75 12.63
CA ARG A 177 13.21 -14.33 12.22
C ARG A 177 14.04 -13.88 13.41
N ASN A 178 13.46 -13.11 14.32
CA ASN A 178 14.19 -12.56 15.47
C ASN A 178 14.07 -13.48 16.68
N LYS A 179 15.18 -13.74 17.39
CA LYS A 179 15.20 -14.57 18.60
C LYS A 179 14.80 -13.76 19.84
N ARG A 180 13.58 -13.95 20.32
CA ARG A 180 13.02 -13.22 21.48
C ARG A 180 11.85 -13.98 22.09
N ARG A 181 11.40 -13.53 23.27
CA ARG A 181 10.29 -14.17 24.00
C ARG A 181 8.90 -13.83 23.44
N ALA A 182 8.74 -12.63 22.91
CA ALA A 182 7.50 -12.15 22.30
C ALA A 182 7.83 -11.50 20.96
N HIS A 183 7.01 -11.77 19.94
CA HIS A 183 7.28 -11.38 18.56
C HIS A 183 6.34 -10.29 18.04
N ASP A 184 5.29 -9.95 18.79
CA ASP A 184 4.37 -8.83 18.54
C ASP A 184 3.61 -8.53 19.84
N TYR A 185 2.87 -7.42 19.90
CA TYR A 185 2.02 -7.10 21.05
C TYR A 185 0.92 -8.16 21.26
N PRO A 186 0.74 -8.66 22.50
CA PRO A 186 -0.31 -9.63 22.78
C PRO A 186 -1.69 -9.00 22.59
N GLY A 187 -2.63 -9.81 22.10
CA GLY A 187 -4.06 -9.47 22.06
C GLY A 187 -4.73 -9.82 23.38
N VAL A 188 -6.04 -10.01 23.35
CA VAL A 188 -6.79 -10.54 24.52
C VAL A 188 -6.29 -11.95 24.84
N ASP A 189 -6.16 -12.27 26.13
CA ASP A 189 -5.67 -13.57 26.57
C ASP A 189 -6.52 -14.71 25.98
N GLY A 190 -5.85 -15.70 25.37
CA GLY A 190 -6.49 -16.83 24.70
C GLY A 190 -7.00 -16.55 23.27
N ALA A 191 -6.92 -15.32 22.77
CA ALA A 191 -7.26 -15.02 21.39
C ALA A 191 -6.27 -15.71 20.44
N VAL A 192 -6.81 -16.37 19.41
CA VAL A 192 -6.02 -17.01 18.36
C VAL A 192 -5.78 -15.99 17.24
N ARG A 193 -4.56 -15.97 16.69
CA ARG A 193 -4.22 -15.08 15.58
C ARG A 193 -4.70 -15.63 14.24
N VAL A 194 -5.12 -14.74 13.37
CA VAL A 194 -5.37 -15.01 11.95
C VAL A 194 -4.06 -15.33 11.26
N ALA A 195 -3.95 -16.49 10.63
CA ALA A 195 -2.72 -16.94 9.96
C ALA A 195 -2.94 -17.09 8.46
N ALA A 196 -1.88 -16.90 7.67
CA ALA A 196 -1.90 -17.24 6.26
C ALA A 196 -1.96 -18.76 6.07
N ALA A 197 -2.69 -19.19 5.04
CA ALA A 197 -2.65 -20.53 4.51
C ALA A 197 -2.62 -20.47 2.97
N TYR A 198 -1.88 -21.40 2.39
CA TYR A 198 -1.80 -21.58 0.95
C TYR A 198 -2.46 -22.93 0.59
N PRO A 199 -3.17 -23.07 -0.54
CA PRO A 199 -3.74 -24.35 -0.98
C PRO A 199 -2.65 -25.42 -1.18
N ASP A 200 -1.62 -25.11 -1.96
CA ASP A 200 -0.61 -26.09 -2.40
C ASP A 200 0.78 -25.88 -1.77
N ILE A 201 1.01 -24.76 -1.09
CA ILE A 201 2.31 -24.43 -0.45
C ILE A 201 2.26 -24.81 1.04
N ARG A 202 3.25 -25.59 1.49
CA ARG A 202 3.51 -25.87 2.91
C ARG A 202 4.27 -24.73 3.57
N ALA A 203 5.33 -24.25 2.93
CA ALA A 203 6.15 -23.16 3.43
C ALA A 203 6.73 -22.35 2.29
N LEU A 204 6.86 -21.04 2.53
CA LEU A 204 7.46 -20.10 1.60
C LEU A 204 8.50 -19.31 2.37
N SER A 205 9.76 -19.36 1.94
CA SER A 205 10.86 -18.76 2.68
C SER A 205 11.93 -18.19 1.77
N ALA A 206 12.68 -17.22 2.27
CA ALA A 206 13.79 -16.61 1.56
C ALA A 206 15.02 -16.50 2.46
N SER A 207 16.20 -16.36 1.86
CA SER A 207 17.44 -16.01 2.57
C SER A 207 17.25 -14.76 3.43
N SER A 208 16.68 -13.72 2.80
CA SER A 208 16.32 -12.44 3.39
C SER A 208 15.11 -11.86 2.66
N SER A 209 14.46 -10.85 3.23
CA SER A 209 13.39 -10.13 2.55
C SER A 209 13.22 -8.73 3.14
N SER A 210 12.91 -7.77 2.28
CA SER A 210 12.43 -6.45 2.73
C SER A 210 11.10 -6.54 3.51
N GLY A 211 10.34 -7.63 3.37
CA GLY A 211 9.10 -7.86 4.12
C GLY A 211 9.30 -8.55 5.47
N TYR A 212 10.49 -9.07 5.77
CA TYR A 212 10.77 -9.71 7.06
C TYR A 212 11.06 -8.70 8.17
N ALA A 213 10.74 -9.06 9.41
CA ALA A 213 10.96 -8.22 10.59
C ALA A 213 12.43 -8.08 11.03
N ASP A 214 13.35 -8.81 10.41
CA ASP A 214 14.81 -8.70 10.61
C ASP A 214 15.49 -7.82 9.55
N THR A 215 14.73 -7.22 8.62
CA THR A 215 15.27 -6.27 7.65
C THR A 215 15.83 -5.01 8.33
N LEU A 216 16.89 -4.45 7.76
CA LEU A 216 17.32 -3.10 8.15
C LEU A 216 16.55 -2.05 7.35
N GLY A 217 15.90 -1.12 8.04
CA GLY A 217 15.02 -0.13 7.43
C GLY A 217 13.55 -0.40 7.72
N PRO A 218 12.62 0.23 6.98
CA PRO A 218 11.20 -0.05 7.09
C PRO A 218 10.90 -1.48 6.64
N VAL A 219 9.99 -2.16 7.35
CA VAL A 219 9.45 -3.44 6.94
C VAL A 219 8.41 -3.21 5.86
N ARG A 220 8.53 -3.92 4.74
CA ARG A 220 7.70 -3.76 3.53
C ARG A 220 7.01 -5.09 3.20
N PRO A 221 5.88 -5.42 3.85
CA PRO A 221 5.16 -6.68 3.68
C PRO A 221 4.86 -7.05 2.23
N GLU A 222 4.60 -6.05 1.38
CA GLU A 222 4.33 -6.17 -0.05
C GLU A 222 5.54 -6.69 -0.85
N LEU A 223 6.73 -6.68 -0.26
CA LEU A 223 7.98 -7.22 -0.83
C LEU A 223 8.39 -8.56 -0.20
N GLY A 224 7.47 -9.17 0.55
CA GLY A 224 7.62 -10.47 1.17
C GLY A 224 7.66 -11.62 0.14
N PRO A 225 7.99 -12.85 0.59
CA PRO A 225 8.06 -14.02 -0.28
C PRO A 225 6.79 -14.33 -1.10
N TYR A 226 5.60 -14.06 -0.54
CA TYR A 226 4.32 -14.34 -1.19
C TYR A 226 4.14 -13.59 -2.51
N SER A 227 4.69 -12.39 -2.62
CA SER A 227 4.62 -11.54 -3.81
C SER A 227 5.33 -12.11 -5.04
N ALA A 228 6.01 -13.26 -4.91
CA ALA A 228 6.63 -13.97 -6.03
C ALA A 228 5.84 -15.22 -6.45
N VAL A 229 4.66 -15.46 -5.87
CA VAL A 229 3.78 -16.60 -6.17
C VAL A 229 2.31 -16.21 -6.15
N ASP A 230 2.00 -14.91 -6.17
CA ASP A 230 0.63 -14.39 -6.08
C ASP A 230 -0.07 -14.29 -7.45
N GLY A 231 0.66 -14.53 -8.54
CA GLY A 231 0.15 -14.47 -9.91
C GLY A 231 -0.02 -13.04 -10.45
N VAL A 232 0.56 -12.04 -9.80
CA VAL A 232 0.44 -10.62 -10.18
C VAL A 232 1.79 -10.12 -10.73
N PRO A 233 1.90 -9.79 -12.04
CA PRO A 233 3.17 -9.42 -12.66
C PRO A 233 3.86 -8.17 -12.06
N GLU A 234 3.07 -7.29 -11.45
CA GLU A 234 3.54 -6.03 -10.88
C GLU A 234 4.12 -6.19 -9.47
N THR A 235 3.78 -7.26 -8.75
CA THR A 235 4.33 -7.56 -7.42
C THR A 235 5.62 -8.38 -7.55
N TYR A 236 6.40 -8.40 -6.47
CA TYR A 236 7.65 -9.15 -6.43
C TYR A 236 8.15 -9.33 -5.01
N TRP A 237 8.80 -10.46 -4.73
CA TRP A 237 9.68 -10.57 -3.58
C TRP A 237 10.93 -9.71 -3.81
N ARG A 238 11.40 -9.02 -2.78
CA ARG A 238 12.71 -8.32 -2.77
C ARG A 238 13.54 -8.77 -1.58
N SER A 239 14.82 -9.05 -1.80
CA SER A 239 15.77 -9.34 -0.71
C SER A 239 15.91 -8.15 0.26
N ALA A 240 16.47 -8.39 1.44
CA ALA A 240 16.80 -7.31 2.37
C ALA A 240 17.92 -6.42 1.78
N PRO A 241 17.94 -5.12 2.12
CA PRO A 241 19.05 -4.23 1.74
C PRO A 241 20.31 -4.54 2.54
N LEU A 242 21.45 -3.99 2.10
CA LEU A 242 22.77 -4.13 2.73
C LEU A 242 23.29 -5.57 2.87
N GLU A 243 22.71 -6.49 2.10
CA GLU A 243 23.16 -7.86 1.94
C GLU A 243 23.80 -8.04 0.57
N SER A 244 24.57 -9.13 0.40
CA SER A 244 25.08 -9.48 -0.92
C SER A 244 23.93 -9.92 -1.83
N PRO A 245 23.77 -9.36 -3.04
CA PRO A 245 22.72 -9.78 -3.97
C PRO A 245 22.96 -11.20 -4.50
N LYS A 246 24.23 -11.61 -4.55
CA LYS A 246 24.63 -12.96 -4.96
C LYS A 246 24.37 -13.96 -3.84
N GLY A 247 23.72 -15.07 -4.18
CA GLY A 247 23.37 -16.12 -3.24
C GLY A 247 22.05 -15.90 -2.52
N GLN A 248 21.37 -14.77 -2.73
CA GLN A 248 19.99 -14.59 -2.26
C GLN A 248 19.09 -15.63 -2.94
N TRP A 249 18.15 -16.19 -2.18
CA TRP A 249 17.27 -17.24 -2.67
C TRP A 249 15.86 -17.12 -2.12
N LEU A 250 14.92 -17.67 -2.89
CA LEU A 250 13.52 -17.89 -2.53
C LEU A 250 13.22 -19.39 -2.69
N GLU A 251 12.52 -19.98 -1.72
CA GLU A 251 12.19 -21.41 -1.68
C GLU A 251 10.68 -21.61 -1.48
N VAL A 252 10.10 -22.38 -2.38
CA VAL A 252 8.73 -22.89 -2.30
C VAL A 252 8.78 -24.35 -1.90
N ASP A 253 8.11 -24.68 -0.79
CA ASP A 253 7.94 -26.03 -0.28
C ASP A 253 6.47 -26.42 -0.45
N LEU A 254 6.21 -27.40 -1.32
CA LEU A 254 4.86 -27.85 -1.66
C LEU A 254 4.33 -28.80 -0.59
N LYS A 255 3.01 -28.79 -0.38
CA LYS A 255 2.37 -29.71 0.58
C LYS A 255 2.51 -31.17 0.17
N GLU A 256 2.40 -31.43 -1.12
CA GLU A 256 2.55 -32.75 -1.71
C GLU A 256 3.55 -32.67 -2.87
N PRO A 257 4.38 -33.70 -3.11
CA PRO A 257 5.26 -33.74 -4.27
C PRO A 257 4.46 -33.69 -5.58
N GLN A 258 4.71 -32.69 -6.42
CA GLN A 258 3.98 -32.46 -7.67
C GLN A 258 4.80 -32.89 -8.90
N PRO A 259 4.23 -33.64 -9.86
CA PRO A 259 4.92 -33.99 -11.09
C PRO A 259 5.03 -32.77 -12.00
N LEU A 260 6.20 -32.13 -12.03
CA LEU A 260 6.42 -30.89 -12.76
C LEU A 260 7.26 -31.12 -14.01
N PRO A 261 6.74 -30.85 -15.23
CA PRO A 261 7.52 -30.91 -16.46
C PRO A 261 8.39 -29.67 -16.66
N TYR A 262 8.02 -28.54 -16.06
CA TYR A 262 8.77 -27.30 -16.04
C TYR A 262 8.27 -26.40 -14.91
N LEU A 263 9.00 -25.31 -14.67
CA LEU A 263 8.52 -24.15 -13.92
C LEU A 263 8.94 -22.87 -14.67
N ASP A 264 8.22 -21.78 -14.43
CA ASP A 264 8.52 -20.47 -14.99
C ASP A 264 8.99 -19.55 -13.87
N VAL A 265 10.13 -18.89 -14.06
CA VAL A 265 10.66 -17.87 -13.15
C VAL A 265 10.68 -16.54 -13.88
N THR A 266 10.15 -15.48 -13.27
CA THR A 266 10.34 -14.11 -13.74
C THR A 266 11.22 -13.38 -12.73
N ALA A 267 12.43 -12.99 -13.13
CA ALA A 267 13.34 -12.23 -12.28
C ALA A 267 13.22 -10.71 -12.51
N GLY A 268 13.59 -9.90 -11.52
CA GLY A 268 13.67 -8.45 -11.66
C GLY A 268 14.85 -8.02 -12.56
N VAL A 269 14.56 -7.34 -13.67
CA VAL A 269 15.57 -6.87 -14.64
C VAL A 269 15.52 -5.38 -14.96
N ASP A 270 14.52 -4.69 -14.43
CA ASP A 270 14.18 -3.28 -14.74
C ASP A 270 15.03 -2.23 -14.02
N GLY A 271 15.81 -2.62 -13.01
CA GLY A 271 16.64 -1.69 -12.22
C GLY A 271 15.87 -0.91 -11.15
N PHE A 272 14.55 -0.97 -11.13
CA PHE A 272 13.68 -0.34 -10.13
C PHE A 272 13.34 -1.29 -8.98
N SER A 273 12.98 -2.54 -9.30
CA SER A 273 12.74 -3.61 -8.32
C SER A 273 14.00 -4.03 -7.57
N GLY A 274 15.17 -3.86 -8.18
CA GLY A 274 16.49 -4.12 -7.62
C GLY A 274 17.55 -4.18 -8.72
N LEU A 275 18.73 -4.70 -8.39
CA LEU A 275 19.79 -4.94 -9.35
C LEU A 275 19.31 -5.92 -10.43
N PRO A 276 19.48 -5.60 -11.73
CA PRO A 276 19.03 -6.48 -12.80
C PRO A 276 19.67 -7.87 -12.70
N VAL A 277 18.86 -8.89 -12.47
CA VAL A 277 19.34 -10.27 -12.36
C VAL A 277 19.78 -10.77 -13.75
N ARG A 278 20.92 -11.48 -13.81
CA ARG A 278 21.49 -12.00 -15.06
C ARG A 278 21.62 -13.51 -15.10
N ARG A 279 21.71 -14.16 -13.95
CA ARG A 279 21.82 -15.62 -13.87
C ARG A 279 21.17 -16.14 -12.60
N ILE A 280 20.43 -17.23 -12.72
CA ILE A 280 19.81 -17.93 -11.60
C ILE A 280 20.23 -19.40 -11.58
N ARG A 281 20.19 -20.00 -10.39
CA ARG A 281 20.26 -21.44 -10.17
C ARG A 281 18.92 -21.91 -9.64
N VAL A 282 18.40 -22.98 -10.21
CA VAL A 282 17.18 -23.63 -9.74
C VAL A 282 17.51 -25.04 -9.26
N ASP A 283 17.07 -25.36 -8.04
CA ASP A 283 17.10 -26.69 -7.45
C ASP A 283 15.66 -27.15 -7.20
N ALA A 284 15.18 -28.10 -8.00
CA ALA A 284 13.83 -28.65 -7.94
C ALA A 284 13.89 -30.13 -7.55
N GLY A 285 13.84 -30.41 -6.25
CA GLY A 285 13.94 -31.78 -5.73
C GLY A 285 15.25 -32.49 -6.10
N GLY A 286 16.37 -31.77 -6.13
CA GLY A 286 17.69 -32.29 -6.52
C GLY A 286 18.00 -32.17 -8.02
N GLN A 287 17.02 -31.77 -8.84
CA GLN A 287 17.26 -31.38 -10.23
C GLN A 287 17.84 -29.97 -10.24
N VAL A 288 19.18 -29.88 -10.31
CA VAL A 288 19.90 -28.61 -10.27
C VAL A 288 20.27 -28.15 -11.68
N SER A 289 19.92 -26.91 -12.01
CA SER A 289 20.30 -26.27 -13.28
C SER A 289 20.58 -24.78 -13.09
N GLU A 290 21.38 -24.20 -13.98
CA GLU A 290 21.65 -22.76 -14.03
C GLU A 290 21.18 -22.18 -15.35
N HIS A 291 20.60 -20.98 -15.30
CA HIS A 291 20.00 -20.34 -16.46
C HIS A 291 20.41 -18.88 -16.55
N ALA A 292 20.68 -18.43 -17.78
CA ALA A 292 20.76 -17.01 -18.07
C ALA A 292 19.34 -16.41 -18.02
N VAL A 293 19.23 -15.21 -17.46
CA VAL A 293 17.97 -14.46 -17.41
C VAL A 293 17.90 -13.54 -18.62
N ASP A 294 16.77 -13.55 -19.32
CA ASP A 294 16.52 -12.60 -20.41
C ASP A 294 16.60 -11.17 -19.86
N PRO A 295 17.50 -10.32 -20.37
CA PRO A 295 17.74 -8.99 -19.82
C PRO A 295 16.58 -8.00 -20.06
N ALA A 296 15.68 -8.29 -20.99
CA ALA A 296 14.53 -7.45 -21.33
C ALA A 296 13.25 -7.92 -20.62
N THR A 297 13.02 -9.24 -20.54
CA THR A 297 11.77 -9.78 -19.97
C THR A 297 11.93 -10.35 -18.56
N GLY A 298 13.13 -10.77 -18.17
CA GLY A 298 13.37 -11.46 -16.91
C GLY A 298 12.88 -12.91 -16.87
N VAL A 299 12.25 -13.41 -17.94
CA VAL A 299 11.58 -14.70 -17.97
C VAL A 299 12.57 -15.83 -18.23
N VAL A 300 12.44 -16.92 -17.47
CA VAL A 300 13.19 -18.17 -17.63
C VAL A 300 12.23 -19.34 -17.47
N ARG A 301 12.11 -20.15 -18.52
CA ARG A 301 11.44 -21.46 -18.45
C ARG A 301 12.46 -22.53 -18.11
N VAL A 302 12.28 -23.19 -16.97
CA VAL A 302 13.18 -24.22 -16.46
C VAL A 302 12.58 -25.60 -16.76
N PRO A 303 13.14 -26.38 -17.70
CA PRO A 303 12.67 -27.73 -17.95
C PRO A 303 13.03 -28.66 -16.79
N LEU A 304 12.10 -29.54 -16.44
CA LEU A 304 12.23 -30.56 -15.41
C LEU A 304 11.92 -31.94 -16.01
N SER A 305 12.25 -33.01 -15.29
CA SER A 305 12.05 -34.39 -15.75
C SER A 305 10.59 -34.86 -15.77
N GLY A 306 9.65 -34.10 -15.19
CA GLY A 306 8.29 -34.58 -14.92
C GLY A 306 8.17 -35.39 -13.63
N ALA A 307 9.27 -35.68 -12.94
CA ALA A 307 9.26 -36.37 -11.66
C ALA A 307 8.60 -35.52 -10.56
N PRO A 308 8.01 -36.14 -9.52
CA PRO A 308 7.47 -35.41 -8.38
C PRO A 308 8.52 -34.56 -7.66
N VAL A 309 8.22 -33.27 -7.48
CA VAL A 309 9.05 -32.29 -6.79
C VAL A 309 8.30 -31.78 -5.57
N ALA A 310 8.93 -31.84 -4.39
CA ALA A 310 8.35 -31.30 -3.16
C ALA A 310 8.88 -29.90 -2.82
N LYS A 311 10.06 -29.53 -3.34
CA LYS A 311 10.76 -28.30 -2.96
C LYS A 311 11.47 -27.71 -4.16
N VAL A 312 11.32 -26.41 -4.33
CA VAL A 312 11.93 -25.61 -5.39
C VAL A 312 12.64 -24.43 -4.76
N ARG A 313 13.94 -24.30 -5.01
CA ARG A 313 14.74 -23.13 -4.61
C ARG A 313 15.29 -22.43 -5.84
N VAL A 314 15.05 -21.12 -5.93
CA VAL A 314 15.62 -20.23 -6.94
C VAL A 314 16.64 -19.33 -6.27
N THR A 315 17.90 -19.41 -6.70
CA THR A 315 19.03 -18.64 -6.17
C THR A 315 19.59 -17.70 -7.22
N VAL A 316 19.81 -16.44 -6.87
CA VAL A 316 20.47 -15.46 -7.74
C VAL A 316 21.98 -15.72 -7.74
N LEU A 317 22.56 -15.93 -8.93
CA LEU A 317 23.99 -16.20 -9.09
C LEU A 317 24.79 -14.99 -9.58
N ALA A 318 24.17 -14.12 -10.37
CA ALA A 318 24.80 -12.94 -10.94
C ALA A 318 23.77 -11.85 -11.22
N THR A 319 24.21 -10.60 -11.12
CA THR A 319 23.46 -9.37 -11.40
C THR A 319 24.26 -8.48 -12.35
N PHE A 320 23.62 -7.45 -12.90
CA PHE A 320 24.34 -6.44 -13.67
C PHE A 320 25.31 -5.67 -12.76
N GLY A 321 26.59 -5.68 -13.10
CA GLY A 321 27.65 -4.99 -12.36
C GLY A 321 28.20 -5.73 -11.14
N ASP A 322 27.50 -6.76 -10.65
CA ASP A 322 27.88 -7.61 -9.50
C ASP A 322 28.47 -6.83 -8.29
N PRO A 323 27.72 -5.87 -7.71
CA PRO A 323 28.18 -5.12 -6.56
C PRO A 323 28.23 -5.99 -5.29
N GLU A 324 29.02 -5.55 -4.32
CA GLU A 324 29.15 -6.20 -3.01
C GLU A 324 27.82 -6.23 -2.24
N TYR A 325 27.06 -5.13 -2.31
CA TYR A 325 25.78 -4.96 -1.62
C TYR A 325 24.69 -4.52 -2.60
N GLY A 326 23.47 -4.99 -2.37
CA GLY A 326 22.30 -4.55 -3.11
C GLY A 326 21.11 -5.46 -2.92
N VAL A 327 19.99 -5.05 -3.51
CA VAL A 327 18.74 -5.81 -3.47
C VAL A 327 18.48 -6.49 -4.80
N VAL A 328 17.89 -7.67 -4.77
CA VAL A 328 17.43 -8.41 -5.96
C VAL A 328 15.97 -8.78 -5.80
N ALA A 329 15.29 -8.99 -6.92
CA ALA A 329 13.89 -9.34 -6.94
C ALA A 329 13.60 -10.58 -7.78
N ILE A 330 12.61 -11.37 -7.34
CA ILE A 330 11.93 -12.39 -8.13
C ILE A 330 10.47 -11.97 -8.18
N ARG A 331 9.96 -11.76 -9.39
CA ARG A 331 8.60 -11.31 -9.67
C ARG A 331 7.60 -12.45 -9.61
N GLU A 332 7.95 -13.62 -10.14
CA GLU A 332 7.03 -14.75 -10.19
C GLU A 332 7.77 -16.09 -10.24
N ILE A 333 7.20 -17.11 -9.60
CA ILE A 333 7.57 -18.52 -9.70
C ILE A 333 6.27 -19.30 -9.96
N GLY A 334 6.00 -19.54 -11.23
CA GLY A 334 4.81 -20.26 -11.68
C GLY A 334 5.06 -21.76 -11.81
N PHE A 335 4.12 -22.56 -11.32
CA PHE A 335 4.07 -24.00 -11.55
C PHE A 335 2.86 -24.36 -12.43
N PRO A 336 3.04 -25.20 -13.46
CA PRO A 336 1.92 -25.61 -14.30
C PRO A 336 0.87 -26.37 -13.49
N GLY A 337 -0.37 -25.86 -13.49
CA GLY A 337 -1.53 -26.51 -12.88
C GLY A 337 -1.68 -26.35 -11.37
N LEU A 338 -0.88 -25.49 -10.72
CA LEU A 338 -1.02 -25.20 -9.28
C LEU A 338 -1.60 -23.80 -9.06
N GLU A 339 -2.41 -23.67 -8.01
CA GLU A 339 -2.92 -22.37 -7.55
C GLU A 339 -2.22 -21.99 -6.24
N LEU A 340 -1.32 -21.00 -6.35
CA LEU A 340 -0.45 -20.60 -5.24
C LEU A 340 -1.03 -19.47 -4.37
N GLY A 341 -2.33 -19.20 -4.51
CA GLY A 341 -3.03 -18.13 -3.80
C GLY A 341 -2.92 -18.23 -2.28
N ARG A 342 -3.08 -17.10 -1.58
CA ARG A 342 -3.10 -17.04 -0.11
C ARG A 342 -4.51 -16.76 0.37
N SER A 343 -4.94 -17.48 1.40
CA SER A 343 -6.12 -17.15 2.18
C SER A 343 -5.72 -16.90 3.63
N MET A 344 -6.40 -15.98 4.32
CA MET A 344 -6.23 -15.82 5.76
C MET A 344 -7.26 -16.68 6.49
N VAL A 345 -6.78 -17.59 7.33
CA VAL A 345 -7.62 -18.46 8.15
C VAL A 345 -8.08 -17.67 9.38
N VAL A 346 -9.36 -17.33 9.40
CA VAL A 346 -9.97 -16.55 10.48
C VAL A 346 -10.48 -17.50 11.56
N PRO A 347 -9.99 -17.39 12.81
CA PRO A 347 -10.53 -18.17 13.92
C PRO A 347 -12.00 -17.82 14.14
N SER A 348 -12.89 -18.79 13.94
CA SER A 348 -14.34 -18.60 13.99
C SER A 348 -15.02 -19.61 14.92
N ASP A 349 -14.31 -20.10 15.93
CA ASP A 349 -14.83 -21.07 16.89
C ASP A 349 -16.10 -20.53 17.57
N GLY A 350 -17.13 -21.37 17.63
CA GLY A 350 -18.45 -21.01 18.14
C GLY A 350 -19.31 -20.14 17.23
N ALA A 351 -18.78 -19.64 16.09
CA ALA A 351 -19.57 -18.90 15.11
C ALA A 351 -20.63 -19.80 14.47
N ASP A 352 -21.80 -19.23 14.17
CA ASP A 352 -22.94 -19.97 13.64
C ASP A 352 -23.64 -19.18 12.53
N GLY A 353 -24.82 -19.66 12.10
CA GLY A 353 -25.60 -19.03 11.03
C GLY A 353 -26.10 -17.61 11.32
N SER A 354 -25.98 -17.13 12.56
CA SER A 354 -26.35 -15.77 12.99
C SER A 354 -25.16 -14.82 13.14
N THR A 355 -23.94 -15.36 13.17
CA THR A 355 -22.71 -14.56 13.31
C THR A 355 -22.46 -13.69 12.08
N SER A 356 -22.12 -12.43 12.32
CA SER A 356 -21.67 -11.48 11.31
C SER A 356 -20.14 -11.44 11.21
N PHE A 357 -19.62 -11.17 10.02
CA PHE A 357 -18.19 -11.19 9.73
C PHE A 357 -17.73 -9.83 9.20
N VAL A 358 -16.66 -9.29 9.76
CA VAL A 358 -16.10 -7.99 9.38
C VAL A 358 -14.63 -8.16 9.05
N PHE A 359 -14.24 -7.83 7.82
CA PHE A 359 -12.89 -8.01 7.33
C PHE A 359 -12.36 -6.74 6.68
N ARG A 360 -11.06 -6.48 6.81
CA ARG A 360 -10.40 -5.32 6.17
C ARG A 360 -9.03 -5.68 5.64
N ALA A 361 -8.74 -5.42 4.38
CA ALA A 361 -7.36 -5.39 3.90
C ALA A 361 -6.74 -4.01 4.21
N GLN A 362 -5.45 -3.97 4.50
CA GLN A 362 -4.73 -2.69 4.56
C GLN A 362 -4.63 -2.14 3.14
N PRO A 363 -5.14 -0.93 2.87
CA PRO A 363 -5.09 -0.33 1.55
C PRO A 363 -3.67 0.13 1.18
N GLU A 364 -3.44 0.42 -0.09
CA GLU A 364 -2.16 0.98 -0.56
C GLU A 364 -1.86 2.33 0.11
N GLN A 365 -0.58 2.59 0.36
CA GLN A 365 -0.07 3.91 0.70
C GLN A 365 0.24 4.66 -0.58
N ARG A 366 -0.44 5.79 -0.76
CA ARG A 366 -0.32 6.62 -1.95
C ARG A 366 0.87 7.56 -1.82
N ALA A 367 1.47 7.92 -2.96
CA ALA A 367 2.55 8.89 -2.99
C ALA A 367 2.04 10.29 -2.64
N CYS A 368 0.83 10.61 -3.10
CA CYS A 368 0.37 11.99 -3.15
C CYS A 368 -0.88 12.22 -2.32
N VAL A 369 -0.89 13.37 -1.66
CA VAL A 369 -2.00 13.88 -0.87
C VAL A 369 -2.28 15.33 -1.30
N VAL A 370 -3.53 15.60 -1.68
CA VAL A 370 -4.00 16.97 -1.94
C VAL A 370 -4.59 17.52 -0.63
N GLY A 371 -3.97 18.55 -0.09
CA GLY A 371 -4.42 19.25 1.12
C GLY A 371 -4.71 20.73 0.88
N GLU A 372 -5.03 21.47 1.95
CA GLU A 372 -5.32 22.91 1.86
C GLU A 372 -4.14 23.74 1.35
N LEU A 373 -2.92 23.29 1.65
CA LEU A 373 -1.67 23.94 1.23
C LEU A 373 -1.22 23.53 -0.19
N GLY A 374 -1.99 22.68 -0.86
CA GLY A 374 -1.70 22.15 -2.19
C GLY A 374 -1.31 20.68 -2.17
N LEU A 375 -0.67 20.26 -3.26
CA LEU A 375 -0.21 18.89 -3.47
C LEU A 375 1.10 18.62 -2.71
N ASP A 376 1.09 17.58 -1.89
CA ASP A 376 2.27 17.03 -1.24
C ASP A 376 2.48 15.59 -1.73
N CYS A 377 3.67 15.29 -2.26
CA CYS A 377 3.97 14.02 -2.89
C CYS A 377 5.31 13.48 -2.40
N ASP A 378 5.31 12.26 -1.90
CA ASP A 378 6.50 11.48 -1.57
C ASP A 378 6.40 10.06 -2.14
N GLY A 379 6.96 9.89 -3.34
CA GLY A 379 7.01 8.59 -4.02
C GLY A 379 7.86 7.54 -3.31
N GLU A 380 8.69 7.89 -2.32
CA GLU A 380 9.50 6.91 -1.56
C GLU A 380 8.67 6.19 -0.49
N THR A 381 7.62 6.85 -0.01
CA THR A 381 6.67 6.30 0.96
C THR A 381 5.54 5.50 0.30
N ALA A 382 5.35 5.64 -1.02
CA ALA A 382 4.36 4.89 -1.76
C ALA A 382 4.61 3.38 -1.64
N ALA A 383 3.54 2.64 -1.37
CA ALA A 383 3.59 1.19 -1.18
C ALA A 383 2.28 0.55 -1.64
N PRO A 384 2.33 -0.44 -2.55
CA PRO A 384 1.18 -1.28 -2.84
C PRO A 384 0.64 -1.98 -1.58
N ALA A 385 -0.65 -2.34 -1.60
CA ALA A 385 -1.21 -3.18 -0.56
C ALA A 385 -0.62 -4.60 -0.59
N GLU A 386 -0.39 -5.20 0.58
CA GLU A 386 0.02 -6.61 0.69
C GLU A 386 -1.03 -7.58 0.12
N GLU A 387 -2.30 -7.17 0.13
CA GLU A 387 -3.45 -7.94 -0.40
C GLU A 387 -3.95 -7.32 -1.73
N SER A 388 -3.02 -6.86 -2.59
CA SER A 388 -3.36 -6.17 -3.85
C SER A 388 -4.12 -7.03 -4.88
N SER A 389 -4.03 -8.36 -4.75
CA SER A 389 -4.80 -9.35 -5.54
C SER A 389 -6.23 -9.55 -5.05
N GLY A 390 -6.56 -9.07 -3.84
CA GLY A 390 -7.92 -9.10 -3.29
C GLY A 390 -8.00 -9.64 -1.86
N LEU A 391 -9.21 -9.61 -1.31
CA LEU A 391 -9.51 -10.06 0.04
C LEU A 391 -9.96 -11.53 0.03
N ASN A 392 -9.10 -12.43 0.52
CA ASN A 392 -9.39 -13.88 0.60
C ASN A 392 -9.34 -14.38 2.05
N ARG A 393 -10.46 -14.93 2.54
CA ARG A 393 -10.62 -15.40 3.93
C ARG A 393 -11.24 -16.79 3.96
N THR A 394 -10.77 -17.63 4.87
CA THR A 394 -11.34 -18.94 5.15
C THR A 394 -11.80 -19.00 6.60
N PHE A 395 -13.06 -19.35 6.81
CA PHE A 395 -13.68 -19.50 8.13
C PHE A 395 -14.71 -20.64 8.11
N ARG A 396 -15.18 -21.04 9.29
CA ARG A 396 -16.19 -22.10 9.49
C ARG A 396 -17.33 -21.61 10.39
N THR A 397 -18.54 -22.10 10.14
CA THR A 397 -19.70 -21.90 11.02
C THR A 397 -20.24 -23.24 11.48
N GLY A 398 -20.76 -23.30 12.72
CA GLY A 398 -21.32 -24.51 13.29
C GLY A 398 -22.70 -24.86 12.73
N THR A 399 -23.44 -23.88 12.24
CA THR A 399 -24.76 -24.06 11.62
C THR A 399 -24.85 -23.30 10.30
N ALA A 400 -25.82 -23.67 9.48
CA ALA A 400 -26.13 -22.96 8.24
C ALA A 400 -26.78 -21.61 8.54
N GLY A 401 -26.47 -20.61 7.72
CA GLY A 401 -27.00 -19.25 7.81
C GLY A 401 -27.23 -18.63 6.44
N THR A 402 -27.75 -17.41 6.42
CA THR A 402 -27.86 -16.58 5.22
C THR A 402 -27.14 -15.27 5.49
N TRP A 403 -26.16 -14.96 4.64
CA TRP A 403 -25.36 -13.75 4.77
C TRP A 403 -25.60 -12.81 3.57
N THR A 404 -25.63 -11.52 3.86
CA THR A 404 -25.57 -10.47 2.83
C THR A 404 -24.15 -9.92 2.82
N ILE A 405 -23.52 -9.91 1.65
CA ILE A 405 -22.16 -9.38 1.49
C ILE A 405 -22.27 -7.94 1.01
N GLY A 406 -21.61 -7.04 1.72
CA GLY A 406 -21.43 -5.63 1.35
C GLY A 406 -20.00 -5.19 1.68
N GLY A 407 -19.58 -4.06 1.13
CA GLY A 407 -18.26 -3.52 1.43
C GLY A 407 -17.88 -2.34 0.56
N THR A 408 -16.73 -1.78 0.88
CA THR A 408 -16.10 -0.66 0.16
C THR A 408 -14.80 -1.13 -0.48
N VAL A 409 -14.51 -0.62 -1.68
CA VAL A 409 -13.24 -0.87 -2.37
C VAL A 409 -12.51 0.45 -2.59
N THR A 410 -11.18 0.41 -2.57
CA THR A 410 -10.35 1.54 -2.96
C THR A 410 -9.74 1.26 -4.33
N ALA A 411 -9.83 2.23 -5.24
CA ALA A 411 -9.19 2.09 -6.54
C ALA A 411 -7.67 2.06 -6.37
N ARG A 412 -7.01 1.11 -7.05
CA ARG A 412 -5.54 0.96 -7.03
C ARG A 412 -4.85 2.07 -7.80
N SER A 413 -3.60 2.35 -7.47
CA SER A 413 -2.71 3.17 -8.28
C SER A 413 -2.36 2.41 -9.55
N SER A 414 -2.95 2.84 -10.68
CA SER A 414 -2.77 2.19 -11.98
C SER A 414 -3.19 3.11 -13.14
N PRO A 415 -2.64 2.90 -14.35
CA PRO A 415 -3.12 3.59 -15.55
C PRO A 415 -4.62 3.39 -15.82
N SER A 416 -5.16 2.22 -15.51
CA SER A 416 -6.59 1.93 -15.66
C SER A 416 -7.46 2.78 -14.74
N THR A 417 -7.01 3.05 -13.51
CA THR A 417 -7.71 3.96 -12.58
C THR A 417 -7.61 5.40 -13.07
N ALA A 418 -6.44 5.84 -13.55
CA ALA A 418 -6.27 7.17 -14.12
C ALA A 418 -7.19 7.39 -15.34
N ALA A 419 -7.40 6.37 -16.17
CA ALA A 419 -8.30 6.44 -17.31
C ALA A 419 -9.76 6.71 -16.93
N LEU A 420 -10.21 6.29 -15.73
CA LEU A 420 -11.56 6.57 -15.23
C LEU A 420 -11.77 8.05 -14.88
N LEU A 421 -10.70 8.83 -14.72
CA LEU A 421 -10.75 10.27 -14.45
C LEU A 421 -10.85 11.12 -15.72
N LEU A 422 -10.71 10.51 -16.90
CA LEU A 422 -10.86 11.22 -18.16
C LEU A 422 -12.33 11.69 -18.34
N PRO A 423 -12.56 12.90 -18.87
CA PRO A 423 -13.90 13.45 -18.95
C PRO A 423 -14.76 12.73 -19.99
N LEU A 424 -16.05 12.61 -19.68
CA LEU A 424 -17.05 12.04 -20.58
C LEU A 424 -17.52 13.08 -21.60
N GLY A 425 -16.91 13.08 -22.79
CA GLY A 425 -17.40 13.79 -23.98
C GLY A 425 -17.21 15.32 -23.98
N GLY A 426 -16.75 15.86 -25.11
CA GLY A 426 -16.75 17.30 -25.40
C GLY A 426 -15.72 18.17 -24.66
N GLN A 427 -15.15 17.69 -23.56
CA GLN A 427 -14.06 18.34 -22.81
C GLN A 427 -12.68 17.92 -23.34
N VAL A 428 -11.62 18.61 -22.89
CA VAL A 428 -10.23 18.25 -23.22
C VAL A 428 -9.82 17.05 -22.38
N SER A 429 -9.44 15.95 -23.02
CA SER A 429 -8.81 14.82 -22.34
C SER A 429 -7.30 14.96 -22.39
N ALA A 430 -6.60 14.67 -21.29
CA ALA A 430 -5.15 14.69 -21.22
C ALA A 430 -4.59 13.36 -20.68
N VAL A 431 -3.73 12.72 -21.46
CA VAL A 431 -3.07 11.45 -21.10
C VAL A 431 -1.56 11.68 -21.04
N ALA A 432 -0.95 11.35 -19.91
CA ALA A 432 0.48 11.51 -19.70
C ALA A 432 1.25 10.24 -20.08
N SER A 433 2.51 10.39 -20.51
CA SER A 433 3.44 9.27 -20.72
C SER A 433 3.78 8.52 -19.45
N SER A 434 3.77 9.23 -18.31
CA SER A 434 4.05 8.67 -17.01
C SER A 434 3.35 9.47 -15.91
N VAL A 435 3.12 8.82 -14.79
CA VAL A 435 2.52 9.40 -13.58
C VAL A 435 3.36 8.95 -12.38
N LEU A 436 3.58 9.83 -11.40
CA LEU A 436 4.33 9.50 -10.20
C LEU A 436 3.68 8.30 -9.50
N THR A 437 4.41 7.17 -9.46
CA THR A 437 3.97 5.90 -8.87
C THR A 437 2.60 5.42 -9.33
N ASP A 438 2.19 5.79 -10.55
CA ASP A 438 0.84 5.56 -11.09
C ASP A 438 -0.31 6.05 -10.19
N ASP A 439 -0.06 7.03 -9.31
CA ASP A 439 -1.08 7.56 -8.41
C ASP A 439 -2.09 8.38 -9.21
N PRO A 440 -3.37 7.96 -9.27
CA PRO A 440 -4.33 8.61 -10.10
C PRO A 440 -4.61 10.05 -9.65
N GLN A 441 -4.31 10.46 -8.40
CA GLN A 441 -4.48 11.85 -7.92
C GLN A 441 -3.58 12.86 -8.63
N VAL A 442 -2.56 12.41 -9.35
CA VAL A 442 -1.63 13.25 -10.11
C VAL A 442 -1.55 12.87 -11.58
N SER A 443 -2.66 12.34 -12.11
CA SER A 443 -2.82 11.97 -13.53
C SER A 443 -2.72 13.16 -14.49
N GLY A 444 -2.41 12.88 -15.75
CA GLY A 444 -2.34 13.89 -16.82
C GLY A 444 -3.56 14.80 -16.96
N GLN A 445 -4.76 14.29 -16.63
CA GLN A 445 -6.00 15.05 -16.68
C GLN A 445 -5.99 16.29 -15.78
N PHE A 446 -5.27 16.25 -14.65
CA PHE A 446 -5.15 17.35 -13.71
C PHE A 446 -4.26 18.50 -14.20
N ALA A 447 -3.62 18.38 -15.36
CA ALA A 447 -2.91 19.50 -16.01
C ALA A 447 -3.85 20.41 -16.83
N VAL A 448 -5.12 20.03 -17.01
CA VAL A 448 -6.07 20.74 -17.88
C VAL A 448 -7.46 20.90 -17.27
N ASP A 449 -7.64 20.60 -15.99
CA ASP A 449 -8.93 20.64 -15.30
C ASP A 449 -9.32 22.02 -14.74
N GLN A 450 -8.41 22.99 -14.87
CA GLN A 450 -8.57 24.38 -14.43
C GLN A 450 -8.62 24.58 -12.90
N ASP A 451 -8.12 23.62 -12.12
CA ASP A 451 -7.93 23.77 -10.67
C ASP A 451 -6.42 23.81 -10.33
N PRO A 452 -5.87 24.96 -9.93
CA PRO A 452 -4.43 25.09 -9.64
C PRO A 452 -3.98 24.32 -8.38
N ARG A 453 -4.90 23.69 -7.64
CA ARG A 453 -4.59 22.85 -6.47
C ARG A 453 -4.28 21.41 -6.85
N THR A 454 -4.70 20.99 -8.04
CA THR A 454 -4.40 19.68 -8.62
C THR A 454 -3.33 19.84 -9.69
N ALA A 455 -2.58 18.76 -9.95
CA ALA A 455 -1.52 18.79 -10.94
C ALA A 455 -1.25 17.40 -11.51
N TRP A 456 -0.82 17.35 -12.76
CA TRP A 456 -0.07 16.21 -13.27
C TRP A 456 1.34 16.21 -12.69
N VAL A 457 1.76 15.08 -12.14
CA VAL A 457 3.16 14.84 -11.72
C VAL A 457 3.69 13.61 -12.44
N SER A 458 4.79 13.76 -13.17
CA SER A 458 5.40 12.65 -13.91
C SER A 458 6.09 11.65 -12.98
N ALA A 459 6.35 10.44 -13.49
CA ALA A 459 7.34 9.57 -12.87
C ALA A 459 8.70 10.28 -12.77
N ARG A 460 9.52 9.89 -11.79
CA ARG A 460 10.88 10.42 -11.62
C ARG A 460 11.76 9.95 -12.80
N GLY A 461 12.72 10.79 -13.17
CA GLY A 461 13.74 10.48 -14.17
C GLY A 461 13.85 11.56 -15.24
N GLY A 462 15.07 11.89 -15.63
CA GLY A 462 15.38 12.96 -16.59
C GLY A 462 15.03 12.62 -18.05
N GLN A 463 14.06 11.75 -18.28
CA GLN A 463 13.57 11.40 -19.61
C GLN A 463 12.51 12.42 -20.06
N ASP A 464 12.33 12.52 -21.38
CA ASP A 464 11.27 13.34 -21.97
C ASP A 464 9.89 12.87 -21.49
N GLN A 465 9.08 13.80 -21.01
CA GLN A 465 7.71 13.54 -20.56
C GLN A 465 6.71 14.11 -21.55
N THR A 466 5.64 13.38 -21.84
CA THR A 466 4.67 13.79 -22.86
C THR A 466 3.27 13.85 -22.32
N LEU A 467 2.52 14.88 -22.71
CA LEU A 467 1.10 15.03 -22.43
C LEU A 467 0.33 15.06 -23.75
N GLU A 468 -0.49 14.05 -24.00
CA GLU A 468 -1.36 13.97 -25.17
C GLU A 468 -2.72 14.59 -24.85
N LEU A 469 -3.03 15.68 -25.52
CA LEU A 469 -4.30 16.39 -25.40
C LEU A 469 -5.20 16.08 -26.59
N ARG A 470 -6.49 15.85 -26.34
CA ARG A 470 -7.52 15.69 -27.38
C ARG A 470 -8.77 16.47 -27.03
N TRP A 471 -9.43 17.04 -28.04
CA TRP A 471 -10.69 17.77 -27.87
C TRP A 471 -11.59 17.64 -29.10
N LYS A 472 -12.83 18.09 -28.97
CA LYS A 472 -13.79 18.05 -30.08
C LYS A 472 -13.58 19.22 -31.05
N GLY A 473 -13.40 18.88 -32.32
CA GLY A 473 -13.29 19.82 -33.43
C GLY A 473 -11.93 20.51 -33.52
N ARG A 474 -11.51 20.85 -34.74
CA ARG A 474 -10.22 21.52 -34.95
C ARG A 474 -10.26 22.96 -34.41
N ARG A 475 -9.22 23.35 -33.68
CA ARG A 475 -9.07 24.69 -33.09
C ARG A 475 -7.68 25.25 -33.45
N PRO A 476 -7.57 26.55 -33.78
CA PRO A 476 -6.28 27.19 -33.94
C PRO A 476 -5.61 27.40 -32.58
N LEU A 477 -4.39 26.92 -32.43
CA LEU A 477 -3.53 27.12 -31.28
C LEU A 477 -2.39 28.06 -31.68
N SER A 478 -2.05 29.03 -30.84
CA SER A 478 -0.95 30.00 -31.12
C SER A 478 -0.11 30.34 -29.89
N ARG A 479 -0.46 29.79 -28.73
CA ARG A 479 0.26 29.97 -27.48
C ARG A 479 0.03 28.78 -26.54
N LEU A 480 1.02 28.52 -25.69
CA LEU A 480 0.95 27.55 -24.61
C LEU A 480 1.31 28.26 -23.30
N ARG A 481 0.42 28.15 -22.31
CA ARG A 481 0.72 28.52 -20.93
C ARG A 481 0.79 27.25 -20.10
N VAL A 482 1.80 27.16 -19.25
CA VAL A 482 1.97 26.09 -18.27
C VAL A 482 1.96 26.73 -16.90
N VAL A 483 1.27 26.14 -15.92
CA VAL A 483 1.42 26.53 -14.52
C VAL A 483 2.26 25.44 -13.86
N PRO A 484 3.46 25.73 -13.35
CA PRO A 484 4.22 24.73 -12.62
C PRO A 484 3.45 24.28 -11.38
N ALA A 485 3.46 22.98 -11.10
CA ALA A 485 2.93 22.47 -9.85
C ALA A 485 3.76 22.98 -8.65
N GLY A 486 3.10 23.12 -7.50
CA GLY A 486 3.77 23.40 -6.24
C GLY A 486 4.62 22.22 -5.74
N GLY A 487 5.33 22.41 -4.64
CA GLY A 487 6.14 21.37 -4.00
C GLY A 487 7.49 21.12 -4.69
N ALA A 488 8.03 19.91 -4.52
CA ALA A 488 9.38 19.55 -4.97
C ALA A 488 9.46 19.14 -6.45
N THR A 489 8.55 19.63 -7.30
CA THR A 489 8.54 19.33 -8.75
C THR A 489 9.41 20.29 -9.56
N ALA A 490 9.87 19.83 -10.72
CA ALA A 490 10.52 20.66 -11.73
C ALA A 490 9.49 21.37 -12.60
N ALA A 491 9.75 22.65 -12.91
CA ALA A 491 8.99 23.42 -13.88
C ALA A 491 9.58 23.23 -15.29
N PRO A 492 8.77 22.98 -16.33
CA PRO A 492 9.30 22.88 -17.68
C PRO A 492 9.74 24.25 -18.19
N THR A 493 10.91 24.29 -18.83
CA THR A 493 11.44 25.49 -19.49
C THR A 493 11.19 25.50 -20.99
N ARG A 494 10.97 24.31 -21.58
CA ARG A 494 10.72 24.12 -23.00
C ARG A 494 9.55 23.15 -23.21
N ALA A 495 8.85 23.33 -24.32
CA ALA A 495 7.83 22.40 -24.78
C ALA A 495 7.94 22.22 -26.30
N ILE A 496 7.63 21.02 -26.78
CA ILE A 496 7.57 20.68 -28.19
C ILE A 496 6.15 20.22 -28.48
N LEU A 497 5.45 20.89 -29.39
CA LEU A 497 4.11 20.53 -29.83
C LEU A 497 4.21 19.77 -31.14
N GLU A 498 3.56 18.62 -31.21
CA GLU A 498 3.45 17.80 -32.41
C GLU A 498 1.97 17.51 -32.70
N ALA A 499 1.50 17.91 -33.88
CA ALA A 499 0.15 17.58 -34.36
C ALA A 499 0.09 17.59 -35.89
N GLY A 500 -0.59 16.62 -36.49
CA GLY A 500 -0.82 16.59 -37.95
C GLY A 500 0.45 16.59 -38.81
N GLY A 501 1.58 16.08 -38.29
CA GLY A 501 2.89 16.10 -38.96
C GLY A 501 3.67 17.42 -38.81
N GLU A 502 3.09 18.41 -38.15
CA GLU A 502 3.74 19.67 -37.83
C GLU A 502 4.37 19.65 -36.44
N ARG A 503 5.49 20.35 -36.29
CA ARG A 503 6.23 20.51 -35.03
C ARG A 503 6.41 21.98 -34.71
N ARG A 504 6.27 22.36 -33.43
CA ARG A 504 6.60 23.70 -32.89
C ARG A 504 7.43 23.53 -31.64
N GLU A 505 8.55 24.23 -31.57
CA GLU A 505 9.36 24.32 -30.35
C GLU A 505 9.05 25.63 -29.64
N ILE A 506 8.82 25.56 -28.34
CA ILE A 506 8.36 26.65 -27.51
C ILE A 506 9.33 26.82 -26.36
N ASP A 507 9.90 28.02 -26.23
CA ASP A 507 10.54 28.46 -25.01
C ASP A 507 9.45 29.03 -24.08
N LEU A 508 9.28 28.41 -22.92
CA LEU A 508 8.28 28.82 -21.93
C LEU A 508 8.78 30.01 -21.08
N GLY A 509 10.10 30.26 -21.07
CA GLY A 509 10.75 31.34 -20.35
C GLY A 509 10.40 31.41 -18.86
N ALA A 510 10.72 32.54 -18.22
CA ALA A 510 10.44 32.75 -16.79
C ALA A 510 8.95 32.95 -16.45
N ARG A 511 8.07 33.10 -17.46
CA ARG A 511 6.62 33.34 -17.28
C ARG A 511 5.76 32.11 -17.59
N SER A 512 6.39 30.98 -17.92
CA SER A 512 5.72 29.74 -18.33
C SER A 512 4.67 29.95 -19.43
N LEU A 513 4.96 30.84 -20.39
CA LEU A 513 4.09 31.21 -21.50
C LEU A 513 4.96 31.41 -22.75
N GLY A 514 4.65 30.64 -23.80
CA GLY A 514 5.31 30.79 -25.09
C GLY A 514 4.30 30.93 -26.23
N PHE A 515 4.74 31.57 -27.32
CA PHE A 515 3.97 31.81 -28.55
C PHE A 515 4.63 31.05 -29.71
N PHE A 516 3.83 30.63 -30.68
CA PHE A 516 4.31 29.88 -31.85
C PHE A 516 3.39 30.11 -33.05
N ASP A 517 3.90 29.78 -34.25
CA ASP A 517 3.13 29.88 -35.48
C ASP A 517 1.85 29.05 -35.41
N PRO A 518 0.67 29.62 -35.72
CA PRO A 518 -0.61 28.97 -35.49
C PRO A 518 -0.69 27.54 -36.05
N LEU A 519 -1.26 26.64 -35.24
CA LEU A 519 -1.46 25.22 -35.55
C LEU A 519 -2.94 24.86 -35.36
N SER A 520 -3.62 24.44 -36.43
CA SER A 520 -5.05 24.08 -36.36
C SER A 520 -5.22 22.57 -36.21
N THR A 521 -5.63 22.11 -35.02
CA THR A 521 -5.72 20.67 -34.70
C THR A 521 -6.84 20.37 -33.69
N ASP A 522 -7.21 19.10 -33.56
CA ASP A 522 -8.10 18.55 -32.54
C ASP A 522 -7.36 17.67 -31.51
N HIS A 523 -6.06 17.47 -31.72
CA HIS A 523 -5.16 16.74 -30.83
C HIS A 523 -3.76 17.38 -30.86
N VAL A 524 -3.04 17.31 -29.76
CA VAL A 524 -1.61 17.68 -29.74
C VAL A 524 -0.87 16.80 -28.76
N LYS A 525 0.32 16.34 -29.14
CA LYS A 525 1.30 15.78 -28.22
C LYS A 525 2.23 16.89 -27.78
N ILE A 526 2.29 17.14 -26.48
CA ILE A 526 3.21 18.11 -25.88
C ILE A 526 4.33 17.33 -25.23
N THR A 527 5.55 17.45 -25.74
CA THR A 527 6.75 16.86 -25.14
C THR A 527 7.49 17.92 -24.34
N PHE A 528 7.76 17.63 -23.08
CA PHE A 528 8.59 18.41 -22.17
C PHE A 528 9.95 17.73 -22.09
N PRO A 529 11.00 18.31 -22.71
CA PRO A 529 12.32 17.69 -22.73
C PRO A 529 12.86 17.55 -21.30
N GLY A 530 13.45 16.39 -21.02
CA GLY A 530 14.12 16.15 -19.75
C GLY A 530 15.31 17.10 -19.57
N ASP A 531 15.54 17.56 -18.34
CA ASP A 531 16.72 18.35 -17.97
C ASP A 531 17.88 17.49 -17.46
N GLY A 532 17.74 16.16 -17.52
CA GLY A 532 18.69 15.21 -16.93
C GLY A 532 18.64 15.13 -15.41
N GLY A 533 17.72 15.87 -14.76
CA GLY A 533 17.52 15.87 -13.32
C GLY A 533 16.75 14.64 -12.81
N SER A 534 16.77 14.46 -11.48
CA SER A 534 16.05 13.36 -10.80
C SER A 534 14.63 13.74 -10.34
N ARG A 535 14.25 15.02 -10.44
CA ARG A 535 12.94 15.52 -10.00
C ARG A 535 11.85 15.18 -11.03
N SER A 536 10.65 14.91 -10.54
CA SER A 536 9.46 14.79 -11.39
C SER A 536 9.08 16.15 -11.99
N LEU A 537 8.58 16.14 -13.22
CA LEU A 537 7.90 17.28 -13.84
C LEU A 537 6.53 17.47 -13.18
N GLY A 538 6.14 18.71 -12.89
CA GLY A 538 4.84 19.05 -12.32
C GLY A 538 4.12 20.17 -13.07
N ILE A 539 2.87 19.93 -13.48
CA ILE A 539 2.04 20.90 -14.22
C ILE A 539 0.61 20.93 -13.66
N ALA A 540 0.13 22.12 -13.30
CA ALA A 540 -1.23 22.42 -12.83
C ALA A 540 -2.07 23.15 -13.89
#